data_AF-A0A2N5DSH4-F1
#
_entry.id   AF-A0A2N5DSH4-F1
#
_cell.length_a   1.000
_cell.length_b   1.000
_cell.length_c   1.000
_cell.angle_alpha   90.00
_cell.angle_beta   90.00
_cell.angle_gamma   90.00
#
_symmetry.space_group_name_H-M   'P 1'
#
loop_
_entity.id
_entity.type
_entity.pdbx_description
1 polymer ?
#
loop_
_entity_poly.entity_id
_entity_poly.type
_entity_poly.pdbx_seq_one_letter_code
_entity_poly.pdbx_strand_id
1 'polypeptide(L)' 'MTSLIDDTHYRRVRQFKQMLASYQRNRDLVSVGAYAAGSDPLLDRAIRLYPQMEALLQQGIHEQSDFTASCDHLNTLLPN' A
#
# COMPACT_ATOMS: atom_id res chain seq x y z
N MET A 1 14.05 -12.98 4.26
CA MET A 1 12.96 -12.50 3.39
C MET A 1 13.48 -11.92 2.08
N THR A 2 14.50 -11.05 2.09
CA THR A 2 15.11 -10.50 0.86
C THR A 2 15.79 -11.53 -0.04
N SER A 3 16.11 -12.72 0.48
CA SER A 3 16.74 -13.81 -0.27
C SER A 3 15.79 -14.61 -1.16
N LEU A 4 14.48 -14.33 -1.13
CA LEU A 4 13.45 -15.09 -1.86
C LEU A 4 12.77 -14.28 -2.98
N ILE A 5 13.04 -12.99 -3.05
CA ILE A 5 12.40 -12.04 -3.98
C ILE A 5 13.48 -11.21 -4.67
N ASP A 6 13.23 -10.76 -5.88
CA ASP A 6 14.14 -9.87 -6.59
C ASP A 6 14.11 -8.44 -6.04
N ASP A 7 15.07 -7.62 -6.50
CA ASP A 7 15.20 -6.22 -6.08
C ASP A 7 13.99 -5.37 -6.47
N THR A 8 13.31 -5.70 -7.56
CA THR A 8 12.14 -4.95 -8.05
C THR A 8 10.96 -5.16 -7.11
N HIS A 9 10.65 -6.41 -6.79
CA HIS A 9 9.64 -6.79 -5.82
C HIS A 9 9.98 -6.20 -4.45
N TYR A 10 11.24 -6.27 -4.02
CA TYR A 10 11.67 -5.71 -2.74
C TYR A 10 11.45 -4.20 -2.64
N ARG A 11 11.76 -3.44 -3.71
CA ARG A 11 11.48 -2.00 -3.76
C ARG A 11 9.98 -1.71 -3.64
N ARG A 12 9.12 -2.47 -4.34
CA ARG A 12 7.66 -2.33 -4.25
C ARG A 12 7.14 -2.61 -2.84
N VAL A 13 7.63 -3.66 -2.19
CA VAL A 13 7.29 -3.97 -0.79
C VAL A 13 7.69 -2.81 0.14
N ARG A 14 8.88 -2.23 -0.05
CA ARG A 14 9.33 -1.10 0.77
C ARG A 14 8.44 0.14 0.57
N GLN A 15 8.10 0.45 -0.67
CA GLN A 15 7.22 1.57 -1.00
C GLN A 15 5.82 1.37 -0.43
N PHE A 16 5.24 0.18 -0.57
CA PHE A 16 3.96 -0.20 0.02
C PHE A 16 3.94 0.07 1.53
N LYS A 17 4.95 -0.44 2.24
CA LYS A 17 5.08 -0.24 3.70
C LYS A 17 5.22 1.24 4.07
N GLN A 18 5.96 2.02 3.28
CA GLN A 18 6.14 3.44 3.52
C GLN A 18 4.81 4.21 3.43
N MET A 19 3.98 3.95 2.41
CA MET A 19 2.68 4.61 2.27
C MET A 19 1.72 4.15 3.35
N LEU A 20 1.63 2.85 3.63
CA LEU A 20 0.78 2.31 4.67
C LEU A 20 1.12 2.93 6.03
N ALA A 21 2.41 3.01 6.38
CA ALA A 21 2.87 3.65 7.61
C ALA A 21 2.61 5.17 7.63
N SER A 22 2.69 5.85 6.48
CA SER A 22 2.34 7.27 6.38
C SER A 22 0.86 7.50 6.68
N TYR A 23 -0.01 6.72 6.06
CA TYR A 23 -1.45 6.79 6.30
C TYR A 23 -1.81 6.44 7.75
N GLN A 24 -1.29 5.33 8.27
CA GLN A 24 -1.59 4.87 9.64
C GLN A 24 -1.22 5.92 10.70
N ARG A 25 -0.07 6.58 10.57
CA ARG A 25 0.36 7.64 11.51
C ARG A 25 -0.51 8.88 11.49
N ASN A 26 -1.15 9.17 10.36
CA ASN A 26 -1.94 10.39 10.17
C ASN A 26 -3.45 10.11 10.08
N ARG A 27 -3.88 8.86 10.33
CA ARG A 27 -5.26 8.41 10.18
C ARG A 27 -6.24 9.27 10.98
N ASP A 28 -5.87 9.63 12.21
CA ASP A 28 -6.74 10.45 13.07
C ASP A 28 -6.93 11.86 12.49
N LEU A 29 -5.86 12.50 12.04
CA LEU A 29 -5.90 13.82 11.39
C LEU A 29 -6.74 13.80 10.11
N VAL A 30 -6.62 12.74 9.31
CA VAL A 30 -7.44 12.54 8.11
C VAL A 30 -8.90 12.31 8.47
N SER A 31 -9.18 11.48 9.48
CA SER A 31 -10.54 11.12 9.90
C SER A 31 -11.33 12.30 10.48
N VAL A 32 -10.66 13.24 11.15
CA VAL A 32 -11.31 14.47 11.68
C VAL A 32 -11.36 15.60 10.65
N GLY A 33 -10.85 15.40 9.44
CA GLY A 33 -10.81 16.42 8.39
C GLY A 33 -9.78 17.54 8.62
N ALA A 34 -8.82 17.34 9.53
CA ALA A 34 -7.79 18.33 9.85
C ALA A 34 -6.59 18.29 8.87
N TYR A 35 -6.53 17.28 7.99
CA TYR A 35 -5.48 17.18 6.98
C TYR A 35 -5.81 17.99 5.72
N ALA A 36 -4.87 18.84 5.29
CA ALA A 36 -4.95 19.61 4.06
C ALA A 36 -4.11 18.96 2.95
N ALA A 37 -4.76 18.62 1.84
CA ALA A 37 -4.12 18.03 0.67
C ALA A 37 -3.02 18.95 0.09
N GLY A 38 -1.94 18.36 -0.39
CA GLY A 38 -0.78 19.07 -0.94
C GLY A 38 0.29 19.43 0.09
N SER A 39 0.05 19.19 1.39
CA SER A 39 1.03 19.47 2.45
C SER A 39 2.10 18.38 2.56
N ASP A 40 1.74 17.13 2.22
CA ASP A 40 2.66 15.99 2.23
C ASP A 40 2.33 15.07 1.05
N PRO A 41 3.11 15.11 -0.05
CA PRO A 41 2.86 14.31 -1.24
C PRO A 41 2.82 12.80 -0.99
N LEU A 42 3.57 12.30 0.00
CA LEU A 42 3.57 10.89 0.36
C LEU A 42 2.27 10.51 1.05
N LEU A 43 1.80 11.34 1.99
CA LEU A 43 0.53 11.12 2.68
C LEU A 43 -0.66 11.29 1.72
N ASP A 44 -0.62 12.28 0.83
CA ASP A 44 -1.63 12.45 -0.22
C ASP A 44 -1.78 11.19 -1.08
N ARG A 45 -0.64 10.66 -1.54
CA ARG A 45 -0.62 9.39 -2.30
C ARG A 45 -1.12 8.23 -1.46
N ALA A 46 -0.73 8.16 -0.18
CA ALA A 46 -1.15 7.10 0.72
C ALA A 46 -2.65 7.13 0.99
N ILE A 47 -3.25 8.30 1.19
CA ILE A 47 -4.71 8.49 1.36
C ILE A 47 -5.44 8.01 0.10
N ARG A 48 -4.98 8.42 -1.09
CA ARG A 48 -5.60 8.01 -2.37
C ARG A 48 -5.53 6.50 -2.59
N LEU A 49 -4.41 5.87 -2.26
CA LEU A 49 -4.20 4.43 -2.47
C LEU A 49 -4.69 3.56 -1.32
N TYR A 50 -5.06 4.13 -0.17
CA TYR A 50 -5.42 3.35 1.02
C TYR A 50 -6.53 2.32 0.78
N PRO A 51 -7.65 2.62 0.08
CA PRO A 51 -8.68 1.62 -0.18
C PRO A 51 -8.16 0.41 -0.96
N GLN A 52 -7.25 0.62 -1.90
CA GLN A 52 -6.65 -0.44 -2.70
C GLN A 52 -5.58 -1.21 -1.91
N MET A 53 -4.81 -0.52 -1.06
CA MET A 53 -3.88 -1.16 -0.13
C MET A 53 -4.61 -2.04 0.88
N GLU A 54 -5.76 -1.59 1.39
CA GLU A 54 -6.60 -2.36 2.29
C GLU A 54 -7.16 -3.60 1.59
N ALA A 55 -7.69 -3.45 0.37
CA ALA A 55 -8.17 -4.57 -0.44
C ALA A 55 -7.07 -5.59 -0.76
N LEU A 56 -5.82 -5.17 -0.96
CA LEU A 56 -4.69 -6.08 -1.17
C LEU A 56 -4.37 -6.91 0.09
N LEU A 57 -4.56 -6.34 1.28
CA LEU A 57 -4.24 -6.99 2.56
C LEU A 57 -5.37 -7.87 3.09
N GLN A 58 -6.60 -7.57 2.71
CA GLN A 58 -7.77 -8.35 3.08
C GLN A 58 -7.98 -9.48 2.07
N GLN A 59 -8.36 -10.66 2.57
CA GLN A 59 -8.65 -11.81 1.73
C GLN A 59 -9.83 -12.58 2.34
N GLY A 60 -10.79 -12.96 1.51
CA GLY A 60 -11.93 -13.78 1.93
C GLY A 60 -11.53 -15.20 2.36
N ILE A 61 -12.33 -15.83 3.22
CA ILE A 61 -12.06 -17.19 3.74
C ILE A 61 -11.91 -18.23 2.61
N HIS A 62 -12.66 -18.05 1.52
CA HIS A 62 -12.66 -18.94 0.36
C HIS A 62 -11.91 -18.34 -0.85
N GLU A 63 -11.32 -17.16 -0.70
CA GLU A 63 -10.53 -16.54 -1.74
C GLU A 63 -9.13 -17.16 -1.75
N GLN A 64 -8.59 -17.39 -2.95
CA GLN A 64 -7.23 -17.89 -3.14
C GLN A 64 -6.45 -16.88 -3.98
N SER A 65 -5.22 -16.60 -3.55
CA SER A 65 -4.26 -15.82 -4.30
C SER A 65 -2.95 -16.60 -4.32
N ASP A 66 -2.53 -17.02 -5.50
CA ASP A 66 -1.21 -17.62 -5.67
C ASP A 66 -0.12 -16.54 -5.68
N PHE A 67 1.14 -16.96 -5.80
CA PHE A 67 2.26 -16.03 -5.79
C PHE A 67 2.21 -15.02 -6.95
N THR A 68 1.87 -15.48 -8.15
CA THR A 68 1.82 -14.64 -9.35
C THR A 68 0.70 -13.62 -9.23
N ALA A 69 -0.50 -14.06 -8.86
CA ALA A 69 -1.66 -13.20 -8.61
C ALA A 69 -1.34 -12.14 -7.55
N SER A 70 -0.71 -12.54 -6.44
CA SER A 70 -0.32 -11.62 -5.36
C SER A 70 0.70 -10.58 -5.82
N CYS A 71 1.67 -10.99 -6.64
CA CYS A 71 2.66 -10.07 -7.23
C CYS A 71 2.00 -9.09 -8.21
N ASP A 72 1.12 -9.56 -9.08
CA ASP A 72 0.44 -8.73 -10.07
C ASP A 72 -0.47 -7.69 -9.41
N HIS A 73 -1.13 -8.07 -8.33
CA HIS A 73 -1.97 -7.16 -7.55
C HIS A 73 -1.12 -6.04 -6.89
N LEU A 74 0.05 -6.39 -6.33
CA LEU A 74 1.01 -5.41 -5.81
C LEU A 74 1.55 -4.48 -6.91
N ASN A 75 1.82 -5.04 -8.10
CA ASN A 75 2.38 -4.29 -9.24
C ASN A 75 1.37 -3.31 -9.83
N THR A 76 0.09 -3.68 -9.86
CA THR A 76 -1.01 -2.83 -10.33
C THR A 76 -1.21 -1.62 -9.41
N LEU A 77 -1.06 -1.82 -8.11
CA LEU A 77 -1.13 -0.75 -7.12
C LEU A 77 0.06 0.22 -7.22
N LEU A 78 1.26 -0.31 -7.48
CA LEU A 78 2.52 0.44 -7.53
C LEU A 78 3.25 0.23 -8.86
N PRO A 79 2.72 0.81 -9.95
CA PRO A 79 3.38 0.77 -11.25
C PRO A 79 4.70 1.56 -11.18
N ASN A 80 5.65 1.12 -12.02
CA ASN A 80 6.99 1.73 -12.16
C ASN A 80 6.92 3.20 -12.56
#